data_AF-A0A389LW32-F1
#
_entry.id   AF-A0A389LW32-F1
#
_cell.length_a   1.000
_cell.length_b   1.000
_cell.length_c   1.000
_cell.angle_alpha   90.00
_cell.angle_beta   90.00
_cell.angle_gamma   90.00
#
_symmetry.space_group_name_H-M   'P 1'
#
loop_
_entity.id
_entity.type
_entity.pdbx_description
1 polymer ?
#
loop_
_entity_poly.entity_id
_entity_poly.type
_entity_poly.pdbx_seq_one_letter_code
_entity_poly.pdbx_strand_id
1 'polypeptide(L)'
;MLSNNIILNLPFDESDGSTIAYDYSPSRADGHVNGAQFTAGKNGNAIKFKGNDTCEVSKFVLPNFDRDFTLSAWVKGGEIECGSPSKLIWVLLFSGSNNSIDLIIGARPDTWVFLALTKQAGNFNFYVNSSPVKTLSNSSTLKGISLNQDYYGGSYGLGLLDDVKVYNKALTREELYEDFTNKYHQSYLIDGIDFRKYGVFVSDSKGVVSRPKLKSMASVSWDNYHGEAVDLNHKFYEPREITLSCFIKADNKSDFIAQSSQFEQLFDKKGTQRLMLDVHPVKPLVYEVYCKDEINLVKKWSDSMMIGTFELKLIEPEPVKRVLKHISAGDSTKLCSITFTTEKLVNIYWGDGSADFDISGQNLTLKHNYTDRGDFFVIITGCIDEIYLFSTNSIIVWNKL
;
A
#
# COMPACT_ATOMS: atom_id res chain seq x y z
N MET A 1 -4.34 15.12 3.78
CA MET A 1 -3.84 16.41 3.25
C MET A 1 -2.59 16.23 2.39
N LEU A 2 -1.68 15.28 2.68
CA LEU A 2 -0.52 14.96 1.82
C LEU A 2 -0.86 14.19 0.54
N SER A 3 -1.81 13.25 0.61
CA SER A 3 -2.19 12.36 -0.49
C SER A 3 -2.75 13.05 -1.74
N ASN A 4 -3.30 14.26 -1.63
CA ASN A 4 -3.88 14.97 -2.78
C ASN A 4 -2.84 15.62 -3.69
N ASN A 5 -1.61 15.79 -3.21
CA ASN A 5 -0.53 16.48 -3.93
C ASN A 5 0.54 15.52 -4.47
N ILE A 6 0.44 14.23 -4.14
CA ILE A 6 1.40 13.24 -4.62
C ILE A 6 1.14 12.92 -6.09
N ILE A 7 2.19 12.96 -6.90
CA ILE A 7 2.16 12.73 -8.35
C ILE A 7 3.11 11.61 -8.78
N LEU A 8 3.90 11.07 -7.86
CA LEU A 8 4.62 9.81 -8.00
C LEU A 8 4.79 9.23 -6.59
N ASN A 9 4.50 7.96 -6.43
CA ASN A 9 4.70 7.21 -5.20
C ASN A 9 5.21 5.81 -5.52
N LEU A 10 6.53 5.64 -5.51
CA LEU A 10 7.21 4.37 -5.72
C LEU A 10 7.73 3.87 -4.37
N PRO A 11 6.96 3.05 -3.64
CA PRO A 11 7.40 2.47 -2.38
C PRO A 11 8.46 1.38 -2.60
N PHE A 12 8.46 0.73 -3.77
CA PHE A 12 9.30 -0.43 -4.08
C PHE A 12 9.01 -1.65 -3.21
N ASP A 13 7.73 -1.88 -2.93
CA ASP A 13 7.23 -2.98 -2.11
C ASP A 13 6.96 -4.28 -2.88
N GLU A 14 7.33 -4.34 -4.16
CA GLU A 14 7.11 -5.53 -4.98
C GLU A 14 7.94 -6.73 -4.50
N SER A 15 7.51 -7.92 -4.89
CA SER A 15 8.27 -9.15 -4.64
C SER A 15 9.54 -9.18 -5.50
N ASP A 16 10.59 -9.85 -5.01
CA ASP A 16 11.79 -10.06 -5.81
C ASP A 16 11.48 -10.77 -7.14
N GLY A 17 12.15 -10.34 -8.20
CA GLY A 17 11.88 -10.78 -9.57
C GLY A 17 10.78 -10.02 -10.31
N SER A 18 10.09 -9.06 -9.68
CA SER A 18 9.18 -8.16 -10.40
C SER A 18 9.94 -7.32 -11.44
N THR A 19 9.38 -7.18 -12.63
CA THR A 19 9.90 -6.32 -13.71
C THR A 19 9.25 -4.93 -13.73
N ILE A 20 8.39 -4.65 -12.75
CA ILE A 20 7.63 -3.41 -12.62
C ILE A 20 7.74 -2.94 -11.16
N ALA A 21 7.98 -1.64 -10.97
CA ALA A 21 7.77 -0.93 -9.71
C ALA A 21 6.49 -0.09 -9.87
N TYR A 22 5.45 -0.36 -9.09
CA TYR A 22 4.15 0.28 -9.28
C TYR A 22 4.12 1.68 -8.66
N ASP A 23 3.60 2.66 -9.41
CA ASP A 23 3.29 3.98 -8.89
C ASP A 23 1.91 3.97 -8.22
N TYR A 24 1.90 4.15 -6.90
CA TYR A 24 0.68 4.19 -6.09
C TYR A 24 -0.01 5.57 -6.09
N SER A 25 0.47 6.51 -6.90
CA SER A 25 -0.18 7.81 -7.12
C SER A 25 -1.22 7.74 -8.26
N PRO A 26 -2.10 8.75 -8.38
CA PRO A 26 -3.02 8.89 -9.51
C PRO A 26 -2.35 8.93 -10.88
N SER A 27 -1.04 9.19 -10.93
CA SER A 27 -0.30 9.29 -12.18
C SER A 27 -0.09 7.93 -12.85
N ARG A 28 -0.02 6.82 -12.09
CA ARG A 28 0.33 5.49 -12.61
C ARG A 28 1.56 5.53 -13.53
N ALA A 29 2.56 6.31 -13.15
CA ALA A 29 3.86 6.39 -13.79
C ALA A 29 4.73 5.23 -13.29
N ASP A 30 4.30 4.01 -13.62
CA ASP A 30 4.97 2.78 -13.19
C ASP A 30 6.40 2.72 -13.78
N GLY A 31 7.35 2.24 -12.97
CA GLY A 31 8.75 2.06 -13.36
C GLY A 31 9.00 0.68 -13.97
N HIS A 32 9.77 0.62 -15.05
CA HIS A 32 10.23 -0.64 -15.63
C HIS A 32 11.60 -1.02 -15.07
N VAL A 33 11.69 -2.20 -14.45
CA VAL A 33 12.89 -2.65 -13.73
C VAL A 33 13.75 -3.53 -14.63
N ASN A 34 15.05 -3.21 -14.71
CA ASN A 34 16.06 -3.97 -15.44
C ASN A 34 17.26 -4.26 -14.53
N GLY A 35 17.44 -5.53 -14.16
CA GLY A 35 18.58 -6.03 -13.35
C GLY A 35 18.47 -5.81 -11.83
N ALA A 36 17.77 -4.76 -11.40
CA ALA A 36 17.59 -4.45 -9.98
C ALA A 36 16.70 -5.49 -9.28
N GLN A 37 16.86 -5.59 -7.96
CA GLN A 37 16.15 -6.58 -7.14
C GLN A 37 15.36 -5.91 -6.02
N PHE A 38 14.26 -6.52 -5.59
CA PHE A 38 13.50 -6.07 -4.43
C PHE A 38 13.94 -6.84 -3.19
N THR A 39 14.28 -6.13 -2.11
CA THR A 39 14.78 -6.72 -0.86
C THR A 39 14.24 -5.96 0.34
N ALA A 40 14.50 -6.43 1.57
CA ALA A 40 14.03 -5.75 2.77
C ALA A 40 14.52 -4.29 2.84
N GLY A 41 13.57 -3.36 2.98
CA GLY A 41 13.79 -1.92 2.91
C GLY A 41 13.88 -1.23 4.27
N LYS A 42 13.71 0.08 4.24
CA LYS A 42 13.42 0.90 5.41
C LYS A 42 11.98 0.68 5.87
N ASN A 43 11.03 0.63 4.93
CA ASN A 43 9.62 0.34 5.16
C ASN A 43 9.19 -0.75 4.16
N GLY A 44 8.87 -1.95 4.63
CA GLY A 44 8.55 -3.05 3.72
C GLY A 44 9.77 -3.47 2.89
N ASN A 45 9.66 -3.43 1.57
CA ASN A 45 10.78 -3.69 0.65
C ASN A 45 11.38 -2.39 0.09
N ALA A 46 12.53 -2.52 -0.55
CA ALA A 46 13.25 -1.47 -1.27
C ALA A 46 13.80 -2.05 -2.57
N ILE A 47 14.04 -1.19 -3.56
CA ILE A 47 14.73 -1.57 -4.79
C ILE A 47 16.24 -1.42 -4.60
N LYS A 48 17.00 -2.46 -4.97
CA LYS A 48 18.46 -2.54 -4.84
C LYS A 48 19.12 -2.50 -6.21
N PHE A 49 19.99 -1.51 -6.41
CA PHE A 49 20.81 -1.32 -7.59
C PHE A 49 22.26 -1.74 -7.33
N LYS A 50 22.87 -2.43 -8.31
CA LYS A 50 24.25 -2.94 -8.29
C LYS A 50 25.23 -2.07 -9.10
N GLY A 51 24.80 -0.89 -9.54
CA GLY A 51 25.62 0.05 -10.32
C GLY A 51 25.50 -0.05 -11.85
N ASN A 52 24.80 -1.06 -12.38
CA ASN A 52 24.48 -1.19 -13.81
C ASN A 52 22.97 -1.42 -14.07
N ASP A 53 22.18 -1.48 -13.00
CA ASP A 53 20.76 -1.76 -13.04
C ASP A 53 19.95 -0.46 -13.21
N THR A 54 18.73 -0.54 -13.75
CA THR A 54 17.84 0.62 -13.90
C THR A 54 16.40 0.33 -13.46
N CYS A 55 15.69 1.39 -13.08
CA CYS A 55 14.24 1.43 -12.95
C CYS A 55 13.74 2.68 -13.67
N GLU A 56 13.14 2.50 -14.84
CA GLU A 56 12.81 3.60 -15.75
C GLU A 56 11.33 3.96 -15.70
N VAL A 57 11.03 5.18 -15.27
CA VAL A 57 9.68 5.75 -15.33
C VAL A 57 9.54 6.54 -16.63
N SER A 58 8.88 5.94 -17.63
CA SER A 58 8.72 6.55 -18.96
C SER A 58 7.71 7.71 -18.99
N LYS A 59 6.74 7.69 -18.08
CA LYS A 59 5.72 8.74 -17.97
C LYS A 59 6.29 9.95 -17.26
N PHE A 60 6.21 11.10 -17.92
CA PHE A 60 6.76 12.34 -17.38
C PHE A 60 5.80 12.97 -16.35
N VAL A 61 6.12 12.82 -15.06
CA VAL A 61 5.29 13.30 -13.94
C VAL A 61 5.49 14.79 -13.62
N LEU A 62 6.63 15.36 -14.00
CA LEU A 62 6.97 16.79 -13.83
C LEU A 62 7.18 17.48 -15.19
N PRO A 63 6.09 17.75 -15.96
CA PRO A 63 6.16 18.26 -17.34
C PRO A 63 6.95 19.54 -17.54
N ASN A 64 6.96 20.41 -16.54
CA ASN A 64 7.85 21.56 -16.46
C ASN A 64 8.21 21.78 -15.00
N PHE A 65 9.48 22.08 -14.73
CA PHE A 65 9.95 22.39 -13.38
C PHE A 65 9.53 23.79 -12.90
N ASP A 66 8.55 24.41 -13.56
CA ASP A 66 8.12 25.79 -13.31
C ASP A 66 7.31 25.89 -12.02
N ARG A 67 6.60 24.82 -11.66
CA ARG A 67 5.79 24.76 -10.43
C ARG A 67 6.64 24.43 -9.21
N ASP A 68 6.06 24.68 -8.05
CA ASP A 68 6.61 24.23 -6.77
C ASP A 68 6.44 22.72 -6.66
N PHE A 69 7.44 22.03 -6.13
CA PHE A 69 7.41 20.58 -5.97
C PHE A 69 8.28 20.14 -4.80
N THR A 70 8.11 18.88 -4.40
CA THR A 70 8.97 18.19 -3.45
C THR A 70 9.37 16.84 -4.00
N LEU A 71 10.64 16.48 -3.88
CA LEU A 71 11.16 15.12 -4.05
C LEU A 71 11.58 14.60 -2.68
N SER A 72 11.16 13.40 -2.31
CA SER A 72 11.67 12.69 -1.13
C SER A 72 11.97 11.23 -1.43
N ALA A 73 12.95 10.67 -0.72
CA ALA A 73 13.33 9.27 -0.82
C ALA A 73 14.13 8.84 0.42
N TRP A 74 13.98 7.57 0.79
CA TRP A 74 14.96 6.88 1.62
C TRP A 74 16.07 6.32 0.72
N VAL A 75 17.32 6.56 1.10
CA VAL A 75 18.49 6.15 0.33
C VAL A 75 19.47 5.44 1.26
N LYS A 76 20.00 4.30 0.84
CA LYS A 76 21.05 3.56 1.54
C LYS A 76 22.16 3.21 0.56
N GLY A 77 23.31 3.86 0.69
CA GLY A 77 24.47 3.58 -0.17
C GLY A 77 24.98 2.15 0.03
N GLY A 78 25.37 1.48 -1.06
CA GLY A 78 25.95 0.14 -0.99
C GLY A 78 27.35 0.15 -0.39
N GLU A 79 27.72 -0.97 0.23
CA GLU A 79 29.07 -1.19 0.77
C GLU A 79 29.86 -2.10 -0.18
N ILE A 80 31.10 -1.72 -0.46
CA ILE A 80 32.10 -2.49 -1.21
C ILE A 80 33.47 -2.38 -0.53
N GLU A 81 34.31 -3.39 -0.71
CA GLU A 81 35.61 -3.53 -0.03
C GLU A 81 36.54 -2.33 -0.26
N CYS A 82 36.55 -1.78 -1.48
CA CYS A 82 37.42 -0.69 -1.87
C CYS A 82 36.60 0.43 -2.53
N GLY A 83 36.48 1.57 -1.86
CA GLY A 83 35.83 2.76 -2.44
C GLY A 83 34.31 2.78 -2.31
N SER A 84 33.78 2.30 -1.17
CA SER A 84 32.36 2.48 -0.83
C SER A 84 31.93 3.95 -1.01
N PRO A 85 30.82 4.22 -1.72
CA PRO A 85 30.30 5.57 -1.85
C PRO A 85 30.04 6.19 -0.48
N SER A 86 30.53 7.41 -0.30
CA SER A 86 30.48 8.15 0.96
C SER A 86 29.70 9.47 0.82
N LYS A 87 29.24 9.78 -0.39
CA LYS A 87 28.58 11.03 -0.73
C LYS A 87 27.32 10.77 -1.54
N LEU A 88 26.27 11.50 -1.19
CA LEU A 88 25.07 11.68 -2.00
C LEU A 88 25.11 13.11 -2.55
N ILE A 89 24.94 13.26 -3.86
CA ILE A 89 25.21 14.52 -4.56
C ILE A 89 23.96 14.92 -5.33
N TRP A 90 23.28 15.96 -4.85
CA TRP A 90 22.23 16.62 -5.62
C TRP A 90 22.86 17.50 -6.69
N VAL A 91 22.40 17.36 -7.93
CA VAL A 91 22.78 18.23 -9.04
C VAL A 91 21.52 18.77 -9.68
N LEU A 92 21.36 20.09 -9.67
CA LEU A 92 20.26 20.80 -10.31
C LEU A 92 20.82 21.58 -11.49
N LEU A 93 20.38 21.25 -12.71
CA LEU A 93 20.83 21.90 -13.93
C LEU A 93 19.85 22.98 -14.36
N PHE A 94 20.34 24.16 -14.70
CA PHE A 94 19.53 25.30 -15.11
C PHE A 94 19.86 25.74 -16.54
N SER A 95 18.96 26.54 -17.14
CA SER A 95 19.22 27.21 -18.42
C SER A 95 20.43 28.14 -18.34
N GLY A 96 21.26 28.12 -19.38
CA GLY A 96 22.50 28.89 -19.47
C GLY A 96 23.73 27.98 -19.51
N SER A 97 24.86 28.54 -19.94
CA SER A 97 26.12 27.78 -19.97
C SER A 97 26.65 27.59 -18.54
N ASN A 98 26.97 26.36 -18.15
CA ASN A 98 27.54 25.99 -16.84
C ASN A 98 26.75 26.53 -15.63
N ASN A 99 25.42 26.51 -15.71
CA ASN A 99 24.54 26.95 -14.62
C ASN A 99 23.98 25.74 -13.86
N SER A 100 24.66 25.33 -12.78
CA SER A 100 24.18 24.25 -11.91
C SER A 100 24.30 24.60 -10.42
N ILE A 101 23.49 23.91 -9.62
CA ILE A 101 23.67 23.82 -8.17
C ILE A 101 24.09 22.40 -7.84
N ASP A 102 25.23 22.26 -7.15
CA ASP A 102 25.74 20.99 -6.66
C ASP A 102 25.74 21.04 -5.13
N LEU A 103 25.06 20.07 -4.48
CA LEU A 103 25.06 19.93 -3.03
C LEU A 103 25.51 18.52 -2.65
N ILE A 104 26.64 18.45 -1.93
CA ILE A 104 27.21 17.20 -1.41
C ILE A 104 26.71 16.97 0.00
N ILE A 105 26.17 15.78 0.24
CA ILE A 105 25.74 15.28 1.53
C ILE A 105 26.63 14.09 1.89
N GLY A 106 27.33 14.17 3.01
CA GLY A 106 28.08 13.02 3.54
C GLY A 106 27.11 11.94 4.00
N ALA A 107 27.31 10.71 3.52
CA ALA A 107 26.48 9.56 3.86
C ALA A 107 27.38 8.37 4.20
N ARG A 108 27.10 7.72 5.33
CA ARG A 108 27.78 6.48 5.68
C ARG A 108 27.20 5.34 4.82
N PRO A 109 28.03 4.49 4.18
CA PRO A 109 27.52 3.32 3.48
C PRO A 109 26.76 2.42 4.47
N ASP A 110 25.84 1.62 3.92
CA ASP A 110 24.97 0.73 4.68
C ASP A 110 24.08 1.42 5.74
N THR A 111 23.88 2.74 5.65
CA THR A 111 22.98 3.48 6.54
C THR A 111 21.86 4.17 5.76
N TRP A 112 20.61 4.00 6.21
CA TRP A 112 19.46 4.70 5.64
C TRP A 112 19.50 6.20 5.97
N VAL A 113 19.39 7.02 4.94
CA VAL A 113 19.27 8.48 5.03
C VAL A 113 18.01 8.90 4.27
N PHE A 114 17.15 9.66 4.93
CA PHE A 114 16.02 10.29 4.25
C PHE A 114 16.47 11.61 3.64
N LEU A 115 16.30 11.75 2.33
CA LEU A 115 16.63 12.96 1.59
C LEU A 115 15.35 13.61 1.09
N ALA A 116 15.29 14.94 1.18
CA ALA A 116 14.24 15.69 0.50
C ALA A 116 14.77 16.99 -0.13
N LEU A 117 14.17 17.36 -1.26
CA LEU A 117 14.37 18.63 -1.97
C LEU A 117 13.01 19.29 -2.16
N THR A 118 12.83 20.50 -1.65
CA THR A 118 11.66 21.34 -1.97
C THR A 118 12.07 22.50 -2.87
N LYS A 119 11.32 22.70 -3.95
CA LYS A 119 11.40 23.90 -4.78
C LYS A 119 10.21 24.78 -4.46
N GLN A 120 10.48 26.01 -4.01
CA GLN A 120 9.48 27.05 -3.80
C GLN A 120 9.90 28.32 -4.55
N ALA A 121 9.21 28.63 -5.65
CA ALA A 121 9.62 29.62 -6.63
C ALA A 121 11.08 29.36 -7.09
N GLY A 122 11.98 30.32 -6.88
CA GLY A 122 13.41 30.20 -7.19
C GLY A 122 14.25 29.64 -6.03
N ASN A 123 13.66 29.23 -4.92
CA ASN A 123 14.36 28.69 -3.75
C ASN A 123 14.33 27.16 -3.74
N PHE A 124 15.49 26.56 -3.48
CA PHE A 124 15.72 25.12 -3.37
C PHE A 124 16.20 24.81 -1.96
N ASN A 125 15.36 24.12 -1.19
CA ASN A 125 15.65 23.74 0.19
C ASN A 125 15.95 22.24 0.26
N PHE A 126 17.07 21.90 0.86
CA PHE A 126 17.55 20.53 0.97
C PHE A 126 17.47 20.06 2.42
N TYR A 127 17.01 18.84 2.62
CA TYR A 127 16.79 18.25 3.93
C TYR A 127 17.43 16.88 4.03
N VAL A 128 17.92 16.56 5.23
CA VAL A 128 18.43 15.25 5.61
C VAL A 128 17.72 14.84 6.90
N ASN A 129 17.05 13.68 6.90
CA ASN A 129 16.28 13.18 8.04
C ASN A 129 15.31 14.24 8.58
N SER A 130 14.55 14.89 7.70
CA SER A 130 13.63 16.02 7.95
C SER A 130 14.26 17.33 8.45
N SER A 131 15.57 17.36 8.72
CA SER A 131 16.27 18.56 9.18
C SER A 131 16.78 19.38 7.98
N PRO A 132 16.59 20.71 7.96
CA PRO A 132 17.10 21.55 6.88
C PRO A 132 18.62 21.58 6.88
N VAL A 133 19.23 21.38 5.71
CA VAL A 133 20.68 21.40 5.51
C VAL A 133 21.12 22.70 4.84
N LYS A 134 20.45 23.06 3.75
CA LYS A 134 20.82 24.23 2.95
C LYS A 134 19.62 24.77 2.18
N THR A 135 19.59 26.09 2.00
CA THR A 135 18.74 26.76 1.02
C THR A 135 19.62 27.47 0.00
N LEU A 136 19.32 27.28 -1.28
CA LEU A 136 19.99 27.92 -2.40
C LEU A 136 18.94 28.55 -3.32
N SER A 137 19.28 29.67 -3.96
CA SER A 137 18.34 30.41 -4.82
C SER A 137 18.89 30.48 -6.24
N ASN A 138 18.05 30.16 -7.22
CA ASN A 138 18.31 30.38 -8.64
C ASN A 138 16.98 30.63 -9.36
N SER A 139 16.87 31.77 -10.03
CA SER A 139 15.67 32.17 -10.77
C SER A 139 15.66 31.71 -12.23
N SER A 140 16.74 31.07 -12.70
CA SER A 140 16.82 30.50 -14.03
C SER A 140 15.88 29.30 -14.18
N THR A 141 15.49 28.94 -15.40
CA THR A 141 14.64 27.78 -15.64
C THR A 141 15.38 26.49 -15.30
N LEU A 142 14.86 25.72 -14.35
CA LEU A 142 15.37 24.38 -14.02
C LEU A 142 15.12 23.43 -15.21
N LYS A 143 16.15 22.68 -15.61
CA LYS A 143 16.15 21.75 -16.75
C LYS A 143 16.27 20.30 -16.34
N GLY A 144 16.87 20.02 -15.19
CA GLY A 144 17.04 18.65 -14.72
C GLY A 144 17.47 18.61 -13.26
N ILE A 145 17.23 17.46 -12.64
CA ILE A 145 17.61 17.15 -11.28
C ILE A 145 18.17 15.74 -11.30
N SER A 146 19.30 15.52 -10.66
CA SER A 146 19.81 14.17 -10.38
C SER A 146 20.31 14.05 -8.96
N LEU A 147 20.16 12.85 -8.41
CA LEU A 147 20.78 12.43 -7.16
C LEU A 147 21.82 11.37 -7.50
N ASN A 148 23.07 11.68 -7.21
CA ASN A 148 24.23 10.89 -7.64
C ASN A 148 25.04 10.40 -6.44
N GLN A 149 26.00 9.53 -6.70
CA GLN A 149 26.95 9.01 -5.72
C GLN A 149 28.38 9.22 -6.22
N ASP A 150 29.35 9.23 -5.30
CA ASP A 150 30.78 9.13 -5.61
C ASP A 150 31.20 7.67 -5.91
N TYR A 151 30.38 6.98 -6.71
CA TYR A 151 30.63 5.61 -7.14
C TYR A 151 31.26 5.58 -8.54
N TYR A 152 32.43 4.96 -8.66
CA TYR A 152 33.19 4.87 -9.92
C TYR A 152 33.28 3.43 -10.46
N GLY A 153 32.62 2.47 -9.82
CA GLY A 153 32.64 1.06 -10.22
C GLY A 153 31.60 0.66 -11.27
N GLY A 154 30.80 1.61 -11.77
CA GLY A 154 29.74 1.36 -12.75
C GLY A 154 29.17 2.66 -13.32
N SER A 155 28.14 2.54 -14.17
CA SER A 155 27.51 3.69 -14.83
C SER A 155 26.39 4.34 -14.01
N TYR A 156 25.85 3.64 -13.01
CA TYR A 156 24.70 4.07 -12.19
C TYR A 156 24.99 3.92 -10.70
N GLY A 157 24.05 4.36 -9.87
CA GLY A 157 24.15 4.27 -8.42
C GLY A 157 24.20 2.83 -7.89
N LEU A 158 24.89 2.68 -6.77
CA LEU A 158 25.03 1.45 -5.99
C LEU A 158 24.37 1.64 -4.63
N GLY A 159 23.31 0.88 -4.35
CA GLY A 159 22.60 0.99 -3.09
C GLY A 159 21.12 0.63 -3.19
N LEU A 160 20.36 1.07 -2.20
CA LEU A 160 18.92 0.87 -2.11
C LEU A 160 18.18 2.21 -2.12
N LEU A 161 17.03 2.22 -2.79
CA LEU A 161 16.02 3.28 -2.72
C LEU A 161 14.72 2.70 -2.17
N ASP A 162 14.04 3.49 -1.36
CA ASP A 162 12.76 3.15 -0.73
C ASP A 162 11.90 4.42 -0.63
N ASP A 163 10.58 4.28 -0.71
CA ASP A 163 9.60 5.36 -0.55
C ASP A 163 9.92 6.62 -1.39
N VAL A 164 10.16 6.44 -2.69
CA VAL A 164 10.41 7.57 -3.59
C VAL A 164 9.10 8.28 -3.90
N LYS A 165 8.97 9.53 -3.46
CA LYS A 165 7.76 10.32 -3.61
C LYS A 165 8.05 11.65 -4.30
N VAL A 166 7.09 12.06 -5.13
CA VAL A 166 7.08 13.39 -5.77
C VAL A 166 5.76 14.06 -5.48
N TYR A 167 5.82 15.28 -4.98
CA TYR A 167 4.65 16.11 -4.70
C TYR A 167 4.64 17.32 -5.63
N ASN A 168 3.47 17.71 -6.12
CA ASN A 168 3.26 18.92 -6.92
C ASN A 168 3.12 20.20 -6.06
N LYS A 169 3.72 20.19 -4.87
CA LYS A 169 3.73 21.26 -3.87
C LYS A 169 5.09 21.26 -3.16
N ALA A 170 5.59 22.44 -2.79
CA ALA A 170 6.63 22.56 -1.78
C ALA A 170 6.06 22.19 -0.40
N LEU A 171 6.45 21.03 0.13
CA LEU A 171 6.01 20.59 1.45
C LEU A 171 6.62 21.48 2.54
N THR A 172 5.85 21.75 3.59
CA THR A 172 6.37 22.39 4.80
C THR A 172 7.27 21.43 5.56
N ARG A 173 8.02 21.94 6.55
CA ARG A 173 8.87 21.11 7.40
C ARG A 173 8.04 20.10 8.22
N GLU A 174 6.86 20.50 8.65
CA GLU A 174 5.93 19.64 9.39
C GLU A 174 5.39 18.53 8.49
N GLU A 175 4.99 18.86 7.25
CA GLU A 175 4.59 17.88 6.22
C GLU A 175 5.73 16.90 5.87
N LEU A 176 6.97 17.39 5.75
CA LEU A 176 8.15 16.55 5.55
C LEU A 176 8.48 15.67 6.76
N TYR A 177 8.21 16.14 7.97
CA TYR A 177 8.40 15.34 9.18
C TYR A 177 7.36 14.21 9.27
N GLU A 178 6.12 14.46 8.85
CA GLU A 178 5.09 13.42 8.70
C GLU A 178 5.52 12.36 7.67
N ASP A 179 6.03 12.78 6.50
CA ASP A 179 6.57 11.87 5.47
C ASP A 179 7.80 11.09 5.98
N PHE A 180 8.76 11.77 6.61
CA PHE A 180 9.95 11.15 7.18
C PHE A 180 9.64 10.11 8.25
N THR A 181 8.73 10.44 9.18
CA THR A 181 8.37 9.53 10.26
C THR A 181 7.46 8.40 9.80
N ASN A 182 6.83 8.54 8.64
CA ASN A 182 5.90 7.54 8.09
C ASN A 182 4.93 7.07 9.19
N LYS A 183 4.37 8.02 9.95
CA LYS A 183 3.46 7.72 11.08
C LYS A 183 2.15 7.15 10.54
N TYR A 184 2.11 5.85 10.34
CA TYR A 184 0.87 5.14 10.02
C TYR A 184 0.09 4.92 11.30
N HIS A 185 -1.09 5.53 11.37
CA HIS A 185 -2.06 5.16 12.38
C HIS A 185 -2.83 3.99 11.82
N GLN A 186 -2.69 2.84 12.49
CA GLN A 186 -3.54 1.69 12.24
C GLN A 186 -5.01 2.15 12.26
N SER A 187 -5.67 2.04 11.12
CA SER A 187 -7.10 2.32 10.97
C SER A 187 -7.85 1.06 10.65
N TYR A 188 -9.04 0.96 11.23
CA TYR A 188 -10.03 -0.07 10.96
C TYR A 188 -11.20 0.62 10.30
N LEU A 189 -11.53 0.19 9.09
CA LEU A 189 -12.62 0.74 8.31
C LEU A 189 -13.62 -0.36 7.98
N ILE A 190 -14.90 -0.02 8.01
CA ILE A 190 -15.98 -0.85 7.47
C ILE A 190 -16.63 -0.08 6.33
N ASP A 191 -16.70 -0.67 5.15
CA ASP A 191 -17.18 -0.04 3.91
C ASP A 191 -16.54 1.33 3.63
N GLY A 192 -15.23 1.46 3.91
CA GLY A 192 -14.48 2.71 3.74
C GLY A 192 -14.71 3.77 4.82
N ILE A 193 -15.49 3.46 5.86
CA ILE A 193 -15.75 4.35 6.99
C ILE A 193 -14.92 3.90 8.20
N ASP A 194 -14.06 4.80 8.69
CA ASP A 194 -13.27 4.55 9.89
C ASP A 194 -14.14 4.35 11.14
N PHE A 195 -13.84 3.31 11.93
CA PHE A 195 -14.52 2.96 13.18
C PHE A 195 -14.58 4.14 14.15
N ARG A 196 -13.55 5.00 14.14
CA ARG A 196 -13.45 6.19 14.99
C ARG A 196 -14.58 7.20 14.75
N LYS A 197 -15.21 7.19 13.57
CA LYS A 197 -16.40 8.03 13.32
C LYS A 197 -17.60 7.64 14.19
N TYR A 198 -17.64 6.40 14.66
CA TYR A 198 -18.64 5.88 15.60
C TYR A 198 -18.12 5.86 17.05
N GLY A 199 -17.01 6.53 17.33
CA GLY A 199 -16.37 6.48 18.65
C GLY A 199 -15.78 5.12 19.00
N VAL A 200 -15.68 4.19 18.04
CA VAL A 200 -15.15 2.83 18.23
C VAL A 200 -13.64 2.82 17.98
N PHE A 201 -12.92 2.17 18.87
CA PHE A 201 -11.48 1.94 18.80
C PHE A 201 -11.18 0.46 18.98
N VAL A 202 -10.18 -0.04 18.24
CA VAL A 202 -9.73 -1.43 18.33
C VAL A 202 -8.45 -1.49 19.14
N SER A 203 -8.40 -2.41 20.10
CA SER A 203 -7.29 -2.59 21.05
C SER A 203 -6.48 -3.86 20.80
N ASP A 204 -7.11 -4.90 20.23
CA ASP A 204 -6.48 -6.16 19.86
C ASP A 204 -7.26 -6.83 18.71
N SER A 205 -6.61 -7.75 18.00
CA SER A 205 -7.23 -8.50 16.91
C SER A 205 -6.71 -9.93 16.81
N LYS A 206 -7.62 -10.88 16.58
CA LYS A 206 -7.32 -12.30 16.37
C LYS A 206 -7.83 -12.74 15.00
N GLY A 207 -7.12 -13.68 14.36
CA GLY A 207 -7.56 -14.30 13.10
C GLY A 207 -7.25 -13.50 11.82
N VAL A 208 -6.84 -12.24 11.94
CA VAL A 208 -6.54 -11.33 10.82
C VAL A 208 -5.47 -11.90 9.87
N VAL A 209 -4.31 -12.30 10.41
CA VAL A 209 -3.18 -12.85 9.65
C VAL A 209 -3.00 -14.36 9.86
N SER A 210 -3.90 -14.99 10.62
CA SER A 210 -3.84 -16.42 10.87
C SER A 210 -4.17 -17.20 9.59
N ARG A 211 -3.49 -18.34 9.42
CA ARG A 211 -3.85 -19.29 8.37
C ARG A 211 -5.28 -19.80 8.62
N PRO A 212 -6.20 -19.75 7.63
CA PRO A 212 -7.53 -20.31 7.77
C PRO A 212 -7.47 -21.81 8.07
N LYS A 213 -8.48 -22.33 8.77
CA LYS A 213 -8.60 -23.77 9.05
C LYS A 213 -8.84 -24.53 7.75
N LEU A 214 -8.27 -25.74 7.62
CA LEU A 214 -8.55 -26.62 6.48
C LEU A 214 -9.91 -27.27 6.67
N LYS A 215 -10.66 -27.43 5.57
CA LYS A 215 -11.82 -28.33 5.54
C LYS A 215 -11.37 -29.76 5.77
N SER A 216 -12.28 -30.61 6.22
CA SER A 216 -12.03 -32.05 6.31
C SER A 216 -11.57 -32.60 4.94
N MET A 217 -10.38 -33.18 4.90
CA MET A 217 -9.81 -33.79 3.70
C MET A 217 -10.49 -35.13 3.44
N ALA A 218 -10.61 -35.51 2.16
CA ALA A 218 -11.02 -36.85 1.81
C ALA A 218 -9.95 -37.84 2.31
N SER A 219 -10.35 -38.81 3.14
CA SER A 219 -9.46 -39.87 3.60
C SER A 219 -10.13 -41.23 3.56
N VAL A 220 -9.31 -42.26 3.39
CA VAL A 220 -9.72 -43.66 3.50
C VAL A 220 -8.81 -44.35 4.50
N SER A 221 -9.42 -45.02 5.48
CA SER A 221 -8.72 -45.85 6.45
C SER A 221 -9.27 -47.27 6.34
N TRP A 222 -8.37 -48.23 6.18
CA TRP A 222 -8.70 -49.65 6.05
C TRP A 222 -8.39 -50.36 7.38
N ASP A 223 -9.27 -51.28 7.77
CA ASP A 223 -9.16 -52.03 9.03
C ASP A 223 -7.89 -52.89 9.12
N ASN A 224 -7.39 -53.34 7.97
CA ASN A 224 -6.21 -54.20 7.84
C ASN A 224 -4.92 -53.47 7.45
N TYR A 225 -4.89 -52.13 7.48
CA TYR A 225 -3.69 -51.32 7.26
C TYR A 225 -3.47 -50.31 8.39
N HIS A 226 -2.20 -49.98 8.66
CA HIS A 226 -1.88 -48.90 9.58
C HIS A 226 -2.06 -47.54 8.90
N GLY A 227 -2.78 -46.63 9.56
CA GLY A 227 -2.94 -45.24 9.13
C GLY A 227 -4.13 -45.01 8.19
N GLU A 228 -4.01 -43.95 7.39
CA GLU A 228 -5.03 -43.52 6.43
C GLU A 228 -4.36 -42.96 5.17
N ALA A 229 -5.03 -43.09 4.03
CA ALA A 229 -4.70 -42.37 2.80
C ALA A 229 -5.50 -41.07 2.76
N VAL A 230 -4.83 -39.92 2.75
CA VAL A 230 -5.44 -38.59 2.75
C VAL A 230 -5.11 -37.88 1.45
N ASP A 231 -6.09 -37.19 0.83
CA ASP A 231 -5.82 -36.30 -0.30
C ASP A 231 -5.09 -35.04 0.16
N LEU A 232 -3.79 -34.96 -0.14
CA LEU A 232 -2.93 -33.82 0.18
C LEU A 232 -2.78 -32.82 -0.97
N ASN A 233 -3.35 -33.11 -2.14
CA ASN A 233 -3.24 -32.26 -3.33
C ASN A 233 -4.33 -31.17 -3.34
N HIS A 234 -5.55 -31.48 -2.87
CA HIS A 234 -6.65 -30.53 -2.86
C HIS A 234 -6.94 -30.00 -1.45
N LYS A 235 -6.34 -28.85 -1.11
CA LYS A 235 -6.48 -28.21 0.20
C LYS A 235 -7.44 -27.02 0.13
N PHE A 236 -8.65 -27.22 0.66
CA PHE A 236 -9.66 -26.17 0.79
C PHE A 236 -9.79 -25.69 2.24
N TYR A 237 -10.23 -24.45 2.42
CA TYR A 237 -10.27 -23.79 3.72
C TYR A 237 -11.70 -23.54 4.19
N GLU A 238 -11.93 -23.64 5.49
CA GLU A 238 -13.14 -23.17 6.18
C GLU A 238 -13.19 -21.63 6.21
N PRO A 239 -14.36 -21.01 6.40
CA PRO A 239 -14.46 -19.57 6.62
C PRO A 239 -13.47 -19.06 7.68
N ARG A 240 -12.91 -17.86 7.45
CA ARG A 240 -12.01 -17.23 8.42
C ARG A 240 -12.83 -16.49 9.46
N GLU A 241 -12.50 -16.72 10.73
CA GLU A 241 -13.04 -15.95 11.86
C GLU A 241 -12.04 -14.87 12.25
N ILE A 242 -12.53 -13.63 12.37
CA ILE A 242 -11.78 -12.47 12.84
C ILE A 242 -12.48 -11.97 14.11
N THR A 243 -11.72 -11.76 15.19
CA THR A 243 -12.25 -11.17 16.42
C THR A 243 -11.48 -9.91 16.75
N LEU A 244 -12.18 -8.79 16.86
CA LEU A 244 -11.62 -7.50 17.25
C LEU A 244 -12.05 -7.16 18.67
N SER A 245 -11.10 -6.85 19.55
CA SER A 245 -11.38 -6.37 20.89
C SER A 245 -11.55 -4.85 20.83
N CYS A 246 -12.77 -4.38 21.02
CA CYS A 246 -13.15 -2.99 20.76
C CYS A 246 -13.59 -2.27 22.04
N PHE A 247 -13.46 -0.95 22.03
CA PHE A 247 -14.13 -0.08 22.99
C PHE A 247 -14.76 1.13 22.31
N ILE A 248 -15.91 1.56 22.80
CA ILE A 248 -16.56 2.82 22.42
C ILE A 248 -16.26 3.86 23.48
N LYS A 249 -15.88 5.07 23.05
CA LYS A 249 -15.75 6.25 23.89
C LYS A 249 -16.70 7.33 23.39
N ALA A 250 -17.56 7.82 24.27
CA ALA A 250 -18.51 8.89 23.98
C ALA A 250 -18.54 9.93 25.10
N ASP A 251 -18.86 11.17 24.75
CA ASP A 251 -18.84 12.31 25.67
C ASP A 251 -20.02 12.30 26.65
N ASN A 252 -21.15 11.71 26.27
CA ASN A 252 -22.32 11.58 27.14
C ASN A 252 -23.14 10.32 26.82
N LYS A 253 -24.17 10.06 27.64
CA LYS A 253 -25.02 8.86 27.52
C LYS A 253 -25.80 8.79 26.22
N SER A 254 -26.31 9.92 25.73
CA SER A 254 -27.09 9.97 24.49
C SER A 254 -26.20 9.65 23.29
N ASP A 255 -25.01 10.23 23.25
CA ASP A 255 -24.03 9.98 22.18
C ASP A 255 -23.59 8.52 22.20
N PHE A 256 -23.35 7.95 23.38
CA PHE A 256 -23.00 6.54 23.52
C PHE A 256 -24.06 5.61 22.92
N ILE A 257 -25.34 5.86 23.22
CA ILE A 257 -26.46 5.06 22.69
C ILE A 257 -26.58 5.22 21.17
N ALA A 258 -26.47 6.46 20.67
CA ALA A 258 -26.57 6.73 19.23
C ALA A 258 -25.40 6.09 18.46
N GLN A 259 -24.16 6.27 18.94
CA GLN A 259 -22.96 5.73 18.32
C GLN A 259 -22.93 4.21 18.31
N SER A 260 -23.26 3.57 19.44
CA SER A 260 -23.35 2.10 19.52
C SER A 260 -24.39 1.54 18.55
N SER A 261 -25.60 2.11 18.55
CA SER A 261 -26.67 1.68 17.63
C SER A 261 -26.31 1.89 16.16
N GLN A 262 -25.71 3.04 15.81
CA GLN A 262 -25.26 3.30 14.45
C GLN A 262 -24.14 2.37 14.00
N PHE A 263 -23.24 1.98 14.90
CA PHE A 263 -22.16 1.04 14.60
C PHE A 263 -22.70 -0.37 14.36
N GLU A 264 -23.63 -0.84 15.20
CA GLU A 264 -24.28 -2.15 15.03
C GLU A 264 -25.03 -2.23 13.68
N GLN A 265 -25.74 -1.16 13.29
CA GLN A 265 -26.48 -1.08 12.03
C GLN A 265 -25.61 -1.20 10.76
N LEU A 266 -24.28 -1.05 10.87
CA LEU A 266 -23.38 -1.26 9.73
C LEU A 266 -23.45 -2.71 9.21
N PHE A 267 -23.75 -3.65 10.09
CA PHE A 267 -23.81 -5.09 9.80
C PHE A 267 -25.22 -5.59 9.43
N ASP A 268 -26.23 -4.71 9.43
CA ASP A 268 -27.61 -5.04 9.00
C ASP A 268 -27.78 -5.03 7.47
N LYS A 269 -26.76 -4.55 6.75
CA LYS A 269 -26.80 -4.47 5.29
C LYS A 269 -26.84 -5.86 4.66
N LYS A 270 -27.51 -5.97 3.50
CA LYS A 270 -27.51 -7.20 2.71
C LYS A 270 -26.11 -7.50 2.18
N GLY A 271 -25.74 -8.78 2.19
CA GLY A 271 -24.43 -9.24 1.69
C GLY A 271 -23.31 -9.09 2.73
N THR A 272 -22.07 -9.11 2.27
CA THR A 272 -20.89 -8.85 3.09
C THR A 272 -20.65 -7.35 3.22
N GLN A 273 -19.96 -6.96 4.29
CA GLN A 273 -19.38 -5.65 4.50
C GLN A 273 -17.87 -5.76 4.38
N ARG A 274 -17.23 -4.70 3.89
CA ARG A 274 -15.80 -4.70 3.67
C ARG A 274 -15.05 -4.19 4.90
N LEU A 275 -14.36 -5.09 5.59
CA LEU A 275 -13.40 -4.73 6.63
C LEU A 275 -12.03 -4.43 5.99
N MET A 276 -11.49 -3.24 6.24
CA MET A 276 -10.15 -2.84 5.81
C MET A 276 -9.30 -2.44 7.02
N LEU A 277 -8.08 -2.98 7.08
CA LEU A 277 -7.08 -2.67 8.09
C LEU A 277 -5.87 -2.05 7.38
N ASP A 278 -5.64 -0.77 7.64
CA ASP A 278 -4.46 -0.07 7.12
C ASP A 278 -3.29 -0.28 8.07
N VAL A 279 -2.61 -1.41 7.90
CA VAL A 279 -1.39 -1.78 8.64
C VAL A 279 -0.11 -1.46 7.85
N HIS A 280 -0.26 -1.10 6.58
CA HIS A 280 0.83 -0.83 5.65
C HIS A 280 0.41 0.30 4.70
N PRO A 281 1.33 1.12 4.19
CA PRO A 281 0.99 2.34 3.45
C PRO A 281 0.32 2.05 2.12
N VAL A 282 0.69 0.93 1.52
CA VAL A 282 0.28 0.52 0.18
C VAL A 282 -0.31 -0.88 0.12
N LYS A 283 -0.26 -1.64 1.22
CA LYS A 283 -0.75 -3.03 1.32
C LYS A 283 -1.72 -3.22 2.49
N PRO A 284 -2.92 -2.62 2.43
CA PRO A 284 -3.92 -2.86 3.47
C PRO A 284 -4.36 -4.33 3.45
N LEU A 285 -4.87 -4.79 4.58
CA LEU A 285 -5.56 -6.07 4.67
C LEU A 285 -7.05 -5.80 4.45
N VAL A 286 -7.66 -6.51 3.51
CA VAL A 286 -9.05 -6.26 3.10
C VAL A 286 -9.81 -7.56 3.13
N TYR A 287 -11.00 -7.58 3.72
CA TYR A 287 -11.81 -8.77 3.95
C TYR A 287 -13.29 -8.47 3.65
N GLU A 288 -13.96 -9.39 2.97
CA GLU A 288 -15.42 -9.38 2.85
C GLU A 288 -16.01 -10.18 4.01
N VAL A 289 -16.67 -9.52 4.95
CA VAL A 289 -17.09 -10.11 6.22
C VAL A 289 -18.58 -9.93 6.49
N TYR A 290 -19.14 -10.75 7.38
CA TYR A 290 -20.43 -10.50 8.01
C TYR A 290 -20.34 -10.74 9.51
N CYS A 291 -21.21 -10.09 10.28
CA CYS A 291 -21.36 -10.30 11.71
C CYS A 291 -22.57 -11.21 11.97
N LYS A 292 -22.34 -12.39 12.53
CA LYS A 292 -23.40 -13.35 12.86
C LYS A 292 -23.84 -13.26 14.31
N ASP A 293 -22.86 -13.05 15.19
CA ASP A 293 -23.04 -13.06 16.64
C ASP A 293 -23.54 -11.68 17.12
N GLU A 294 -24.12 -11.66 18.33
CA GLU A 294 -24.46 -10.40 18.99
C GLU A 294 -23.21 -9.56 19.31
N ILE A 295 -23.34 -8.24 19.18
CA ILE A 295 -22.31 -7.29 19.64
C ILE A 295 -22.59 -7.00 21.12
N ASN A 296 -22.05 -7.84 22.00
CA ASN A 296 -22.32 -7.73 23.44
C ASN A 296 -21.51 -6.58 24.09
N LEU A 297 -22.15 -5.42 24.21
CA LEU A 297 -21.56 -4.21 24.79
C LEU A 297 -21.63 -4.19 26.32
N VAL A 298 -20.47 -4.30 26.97
CA VAL A 298 -20.30 -4.18 28.43
C VAL A 298 -19.91 -2.75 28.79
N LYS A 299 -20.63 -2.13 29.72
CA LYS A 299 -20.51 -0.69 30.05
C LYS A 299 -20.90 -0.41 31.50
N LYS A 300 -20.42 0.72 32.03
CA LYS A 300 -20.87 1.31 33.31
C LYS A 300 -21.37 2.73 33.06
N TRP A 301 -22.58 3.05 33.49
CA TRP A 301 -23.16 4.37 33.31
C TRP A 301 -22.39 5.44 34.10
N SER A 302 -22.08 6.55 33.44
CA SER A 302 -21.37 7.70 33.99
C SER A 302 -21.97 8.99 33.44
N ASP A 303 -21.97 10.06 34.23
CA ASP A 303 -22.50 11.38 33.85
C ASP A 303 -21.47 12.26 33.12
N SER A 304 -20.19 11.87 33.13
CA SER A 304 -19.10 12.67 32.54
C SER A 304 -18.59 12.14 31.21
N MET A 305 -18.31 10.83 31.12
CA MET A 305 -17.78 10.16 29.93
C MET A 305 -18.22 8.70 29.97
N MET A 306 -18.72 8.21 28.85
CA MET A 306 -19.15 6.83 28.70
C MET A 306 -18.09 6.01 27.97
N ILE A 307 -17.76 4.86 28.56
CA ILE A 307 -16.91 3.85 27.93
C ILE A 307 -17.63 2.51 27.98
N GLY A 308 -17.65 1.82 26.84
CA GLY A 308 -18.10 0.43 26.74
C GLY A 308 -17.10 -0.42 25.97
N THR A 309 -17.01 -1.70 26.30
CA THR A 309 -16.11 -2.67 25.67
C THR A 309 -16.90 -3.82 25.09
N PHE A 310 -16.44 -4.39 23.99
CA PHE A 310 -17.07 -5.54 23.34
C PHE A 310 -16.07 -6.32 22.47
N GLU A 311 -16.43 -7.55 22.13
CA GLU A 311 -15.75 -8.32 21.09
C GLU A 311 -16.60 -8.30 19.82
N LEU A 312 -16.01 -7.87 18.71
CA LEU A 312 -16.64 -7.92 17.39
C LEU A 312 -16.16 -9.18 16.67
N LYS A 313 -17.07 -10.13 16.44
CA LYS A 313 -16.79 -11.39 15.77
C LYS A 313 -17.31 -11.36 14.34
N LEU A 314 -16.37 -11.41 13.40
CA LEU A 314 -16.60 -11.28 11.97
C LEU A 314 -16.20 -12.58 11.28
N ILE A 315 -16.96 -12.95 10.25
CA ILE A 315 -16.72 -14.15 9.47
C ILE A 315 -16.50 -13.75 8.02
N GLU A 316 -15.35 -14.12 7.47
CA GLU A 316 -15.06 -14.04 6.03
C GLU A 316 -15.40 -15.39 5.39
N PRO A 317 -16.44 -15.48 4.54
CA PRO A 317 -16.91 -16.75 4.00
C PRO A 317 -15.90 -17.39 3.04
N GLU A 318 -15.17 -16.58 2.27
CA GLU A 318 -14.22 -17.04 1.25
C GLU A 318 -12.82 -16.48 1.56
N PRO A 319 -12.04 -17.16 2.41
CA PRO A 319 -10.90 -16.54 3.08
C PRO A 319 -9.64 -16.41 2.24
N VAL A 320 -9.55 -17.19 1.15
CA VAL A 320 -8.43 -17.18 0.22
C VAL A 320 -8.78 -16.27 -0.94
N LYS A 321 -7.96 -15.24 -1.14
CA LYS A 321 -8.29 -14.16 -2.09
C LYS A 321 -7.07 -13.50 -2.69
N ARG A 322 -7.27 -12.91 -3.87
CA ARG A 322 -6.32 -12.01 -4.53
C ARG A 322 -6.85 -10.59 -4.41
N VAL A 323 -6.01 -9.66 -4.01
CA VAL A 323 -6.37 -8.26 -3.80
C VAL A 323 -5.62 -7.39 -4.79
N LEU A 324 -6.35 -6.58 -5.53
CA LEU A 324 -5.84 -5.59 -6.46
C LEU A 324 -6.16 -4.19 -5.95
N LYS A 325 -5.35 -3.20 -6.35
CA LYS A 325 -5.66 -1.78 -6.19
C LYS A 325 -5.83 -1.16 -7.58
N HIS A 326 -7.02 -0.63 -7.83
CA HIS A 326 -7.30 0.16 -9.01
C HIS A 326 -7.39 1.64 -8.62
N ILE A 327 -6.73 2.51 -9.40
CA ILE A 327 -6.70 3.95 -9.14
C ILE A 327 -7.44 4.65 -10.27
N SER A 328 -8.64 5.15 -9.97
CA SER A 328 -9.46 5.94 -10.90
C SER A 328 -9.18 7.43 -10.69
N ALA A 329 -8.26 7.99 -11.47
CA ALA A 329 -7.90 9.41 -11.42
C ALA A 329 -8.77 10.30 -12.34
N GLY A 330 -9.41 9.69 -13.35
CA GLY A 330 -10.24 10.35 -14.35
C GLY A 330 -10.67 9.39 -15.46
N ASP A 331 -11.22 9.93 -16.54
CA ASP A 331 -11.84 9.13 -17.61
C ASP A 331 -10.91 8.14 -18.31
N SER A 332 -9.61 8.45 -18.41
CA SER A 332 -8.62 7.57 -19.03
C SER A 332 -8.21 6.39 -18.14
N THR A 333 -8.49 6.47 -16.84
CA THR A 333 -8.06 5.48 -15.83
C THR A 333 -9.22 4.80 -15.13
N LYS A 334 -10.48 5.14 -15.44
CA LYS A 334 -11.66 4.61 -14.73
C LYS A 334 -12.00 3.14 -15.04
N LEU A 335 -11.44 2.59 -16.11
CA LEU A 335 -11.70 1.22 -16.55
C LEU A 335 -10.73 0.26 -15.88
N CYS A 336 -11.22 -0.56 -14.97
CA CYS A 336 -10.51 -1.74 -14.48
C CYS A 336 -10.77 -2.92 -15.41
N SER A 337 -9.72 -3.65 -15.77
CA SER A 337 -9.80 -4.85 -16.59
C SER A 337 -9.05 -5.98 -15.90
N ILE A 338 -9.70 -7.15 -15.84
CA ILE A 338 -9.15 -8.38 -15.25
C ILE A 338 -9.38 -9.48 -16.27
N THR A 339 -8.31 -10.12 -16.72
CA THR A 339 -8.37 -11.25 -17.64
C THR A 339 -7.85 -12.49 -16.93
N PHE A 340 -8.63 -13.58 -16.96
CA PHE A 340 -8.20 -14.83 -16.35
C PHE A 340 -8.79 -16.09 -16.96
N THR A 341 -8.20 -17.23 -16.60
CA THR A 341 -8.72 -18.58 -16.90
C THR A 341 -8.87 -19.36 -15.60
N THR A 342 -10.06 -19.93 -15.36
CA THR A 342 -10.36 -20.78 -14.20
C THR A 342 -11.47 -21.79 -14.54
N GLU A 343 -11.36 -23.00 -14.01
CA GLU A 343 -12.41 -24.03 -14.06
C GLU A 343 -13.34 -23.99 -12.84
N LYS A 344 -12.93 -23.27 -11.78
CA LYS A 344 -13.72 -23.09 -10.55
C LYS A 344 -14.35 -21.71 -10.52
N LEU A 345 -15.52 -21.64 -9.88
CA LEU A 345 -16.22 -20.38 -9.66
C LEU A 345 -15.40 -19.45 -8.76
N VAL A 346 -15.31 -18.20 -9.17
CA VAL A 346 -14.75 -17.10 -8.41
C VAL A 346 -15.74 -15.95 -8.35
N ASN A 347 -15.68 -15.18 -7.26
CA ASN A 347 -16.43 -13.94 -7.13
C ASN A 347 -15.47 -12.75 -7.21
N ILE A 348 -15.94 -11.63 -7.75
CA ILE A 348 -15.17 -10.38 -7.83
C ILE A 348 -15.96 -9.27 -7.15
N TYR A 349 -15.38 -8.73 -6.09
CA TYR A 349 -15.90 -7.55 -5.39
C TYR A 349 -15.11 -6.32 -5.83
N TRP A 350 -15.73 -5.44 -6.62
CA TRP A 350 -15.06 -4.31 -7.26
C TRP A 350 -14.69 -3.17 -6.30
N GLY A 351 -15.25 -3.17 -5.09
CA GLY A 351 -14.90 -2.24 -4.03
C GLY A 351 -15.63 -0.90 -4.02
N ASP A 352 -16.62 -0.75 -4.89
CA ASP A 352 -17.61 0.33 -4.88
C ASP A 352 -19.01 -0.16 -4.49
N GLY A 353 -19.10 -1.38 -3.94
CA GLY A 353 -20.34 -2.04 -3.58
C GLY A 353 -20.93 -2.94 -4.68
N SER A 354 -20.38 -2.90 -5.90
CA SER A 354 -20.73 -3.84 -6.96
C SER A 354 -19.90 -5.14 -6.89
N ALA A 355 -20.47 -6.24 -7.38
CA ALA A 355 -19.81 -7.53 -7.44
C ALA A 355 -20.35 -8.38 -8.59
N ASP A 356 -19.47 -9.22 -9.14
CA ASP A 356 -19.80 -10.29 -10.07
C ASP A 356 -19.62 -11.64 -9.37
N PHE A 357 -20.63 -12.50 -9.45
CA PHE A 357 -20.66 -13.79 -8.76
C PHE A 357 -20.60 -14.96 -9.74
N ASP A 358 -20.10 -16.10 -9.25
CA ASP A 358 -20.13 -17.38 -9.95
C ASP A 358 -19.49 -17.33 -11.35
N ILE A 359 -18.32 -16.67 -11.43
CA ILE A 359 -17.61 -16.49 -12.69
C ILE A 359 -16.63 -17.65 -12.92
N SER A 360 -16.65 -18.22 -14.12
CA SER A 360 -15.63 -19.17 -14.60
C SER A 360 -15.50 -19.12 -16.12
N GLY A 361 -14.39 -19.62 -16.67
CA GLY A 361 -14.18 -19.65 -18.12
C GLY A 361 -12.71 -19.58 -18.53
N GLN A 362 -12.49 -19.59 -19.85
CA GLN A 362 -11.16 -19.51 -20.46
C GLN A 362 -10.93 -18.13 -21.06
N ASN A 363 -9.76 -17.53 -20.76
CA ASN A 363 -9.34 -16.21 -21.22
C ASN A 363 -10.44 -15.14 -21.10
N LEU A 364 -11.24 -15.23 -20.04
CA LEU A 364 -12.37 -14.35 -19.79
C LEU A 364 -11.84 -12.99 -19.37
N THR A 365 -12.33 -11.93 -20.00
CA THR A 365 -11.98 -10.54 -19.63
C THR A 365 -13.19 -9.85 -19.05
N LEU A 366 -13.12 -9.56 -17.75
CA LEU A 366 -14.09 -8.73 -17.04
C LEU A 366 -13.63 -7.29 -16.99
N LYS A 367 -14.59 -6.38 -17.11
CA LYS A 367 -14.37 -4.94 -17.18
C LYS A 367 -15.34 -4.23 -16.26
N HIS A 368 -14.82 -3.28 -15.49
CA HIS A 368 -15.60 -2.45 -14.60
C HIS A 368 -15.23 -0.99 -14.77
N ASN A 369 -16.22 -0.11 -14.90
CA ASN A 369 -16.01 1.33 -15.02
C ASN A 369 -16.43 2.02 -13.73
N TYR A 370 -15.46 2.60 -13.03
CA TYR A 370 -15.76 3.40 -11.83
C TYR A 370 -16.35 4.75 -12.21
N THR A 371 -17.42 5.14 -11.50
CA THR A 371 -18.04 6.46 -11.63
C THR A 371 -17.27 7.52 -10.85
N ASP A 372 -16.79 7.14 -9.67
CA ASP A 372 -16.10 8.02 -8.76
C ASP A 372 -14.57 7.95 -8.95
N ARG A 373 -13.91 9.05 -8.57
CA ARG A 373 -12.45 9.08 -8.47
C ARG A 373 -12.02 8.54 -7.11
N GLY A 374 -10.97 7.74 -7.11
CA GLY A 374 -10.42 7.20 -5.87
C GLY A 374 -9.65 5.91 -6.06
N ASP A 375 -9.26 5.36 -4.92
CA ASP A 375 -8.61 4.06 -4.81
C ASP A 375 -9.66 3.00 -4.52
N PHE A 376 -9.75 1.99 -5.38
CA PHE A 376 -10.67 0.87 -5.24
C PHE A 376 -9.89 -0.43 -5.08
N PHE A 377 -10.17 -1.16 -4.01
CA PHE A 377 -9.57 -2.48 -3.81
C PHE A 377 -10.45 -3.54 -4.45
N VAL A 378 -9.99 -4.21 -5.50
CA VAL A 378 -10.74 -5.31 -6.11
C VAL A 378 -10.34 -6.60 -5.41
N ILE A 379 -11.32 -7.36 -4.94
CA ILE A 379 -11.08 -8.64 -4.26
C ILE A 379 -11.63 -9.76 -5.13
N ILE A 380 -10.77 -10.68 -5.51
CA ILE A 380 -11.15 -11.92 -6.21
C ILE A 380 -11.10 -13.04 -5.17
N THR A 381 -12.23 -13.67 -4.91
CA THR A 381 -12.39 -14.73 -3.91
C THR A 381 -12.78 -16.06 -4.55
N GLY A 382 -12.73 -17.14 -3.76
CA GLY A 382 -13.03 -18.49 -4.22
C GLY A 382 -11.76 -19.33 -4.39
N CYS A 383 -11.74 -20.23 -5.38
CA CYS A 383 -10.58 -21.10 -5.62
C CYS A 383 -9.51 -20.40 -6.47
N ILE A 384 -8.95 -19.30 -5.96
CA ILE A 384 -7.97 -18.48 -6.71
C ILE A 384 -6.66 -19.22 -7.07
N ASP A 385 -6.38 -20.33 -6.38
CA ASP A 385 -5.25 -21.22 -6.68
C ASP A 385 -5.42 -21.95 -8.02
N GLU A 386 -6.66 -22.03 -8.53
CA GLU A 386 -7.00 -22.64 -9.82
C GLU A 386 -7.08 -21.61 -10.96
N ILE A 387 -6.51 -20.40 -10.74
CA ILE A 387 -6.36 -19.38 -11.78
C ILE A 387 -4.96 -19.52 -12.41
N TYR A 388 -4.90 -19.98 -13.66
CA TYR A 388 -3.63 -20.30 -14.33
C TYR A 388 -3.09 -19.19 -15.24
N LEU A 389 -3.98 -18.39 -15.82
CA LEU A 389 -3.64 -17.22 -16.60
C LEU A 389 -4.30 -16.04 -15.93
N PHE A 390 -3.52 -15.03 -15.56
CA PHE A 390 -4.03 -13.84 -14.90
C PHE A 390 -3.30 -12.60 -15.41
N SER A 391 -4.05 -11.60 -15.84
CA SER A 391 -3.51 -10.28 -16.15
C SER A 391 -4.53 -9.19 -15.78
N THR A 392 -4.02 -8.02 -15.44
CA THR A 392 -4.85 -6.86 -15.07
C THR A 392 -4.08 -5.57 -15.33
N ASN A 393 -4.81 -4.46 -15.49
CA ASN A 393 -4.23 -3.11 -15.52
C ASN A 393 -4.13 -2.46 -14.12
N SER A 394 -4.58 -3.17 -13.09
CA SER A 394 -4.52 -2.75 -11.69
C SER A 394 -3.24 -3.24 -11.01
N ILE A 395 -2.91 -2.65 -9.87
CA ILE A 395 -1.75 -3.04 -9.06
C ILE A 395 -2.12 -4.30 -8.29
N ILE A 396 -1.29 -5.36 -8.34
CA ILE A 396 -1.50 -6.56 -7.50
C ILE A 396 -0.93 -6.27 -6.11
N VAL A 397 -1.81 -6.10 -5.13
CA VAL A 397 -1.43 -5.81 -3.74
C VAL A 397 -1.08 -7.09 -3.00
N TRP A 398 -1.96 -8.09 -3.12
CA TRP A 398 -1.77 -9.42 -2.56
C TRP A 398 -2.12 -10.46 -3.61
N ASN A 399 -1.12 -11.25 -4.03
CA ASN A 399 -1.38 -12.33 -4.98
C ASN A 399 -2.23 -13.46 -4.35
N LYS A 400 -2.06 -13.66 -3.03
CA LYS A 400 -2.80 -14.59 -2.18
C LYS A 400 -2.73 -14.11 -0.73
N LEU A 401 -3.88 -13.88 -0.10
CA LEU A 401 -4.05 -13.46 1.30
C LEU A 401 -4.93 -14.43 2.10
#